data_AF-A0A7C9E1V7-F1
#
_entry.id   AF-A0A7C9E1V7-F1
#
_cell.length_a   1.000
_cell.length_b   1.000
_cell.length_c   1.000
_cell.angle_alpha   90.00
_cell.angle_beta   90.00
_cell.angle_gamma   90.00
#
_symmetry.space_group_name_H-M   'P 1'
#
loop_
_entity.id
_entity.type
_entity.pdbx_description
1 polymer ?
#
loop_
_entity_poly.entity_id
_entity_poly.type
_entity_poly.pdbx_seq_one_letter_code
_entity_poly.pdbx_strand_id
1 'polypeptide(L)'
;TNPGGKLPMTWYPQEYLNNLPMTTMAMRSGAGYPGRTYRFYQGPVVYPFGHGLSYTHFTHTIVQAPMEVVVPLAGHRRSNASASGKAIRVTHARCGQLFLSVHLDVKNA
;
A
#
# COMPACT_ATOMS: atom_id res chain seq x y z
N THR A 1 -22.83 13.67 -17.33
CA THR A 1 -21.53 12.96 -17.22
C THR A 1 -21.46 12.29 -15.86
N ASN A 2 -21.09 11.01 -15.74
CA ASN A 2 -20.98 10.33 -14.45
C ASN A 2 -19.62 10.64 -13.80
N PRO A 3 -19.56 11.15 -12.56
CA PRO A 3 -18.30 11.36 -11.85
C PRO A 3 -17.62 10.01 -11.57
N GLY A 4 -16.35 9.89 -11.99
CA GLY A 4 -15.51 8.71 -11.73
C GLY A 4 -14.14 9.04 -11.15
N GLY A 5 -13.86 10.33 -10.89
CA GLY A 5 -12.58 10.77 -10.35
C GLY A 5 -12.34 10.23 -8.93
N LYS A 6 -11.09 9.88 -8.64
CA LYS A 6 -10.61 9.47 -7.32
C LYS A 6 -9.55 10.45 -6.81
N LEU A 7 -9.49 10.67 -5.50
CA LEU A 7 -8.56 11.61 -4.90
C LEU A 7 -7.09 11.17 -5.09
N PRO A 8 -6.22 12.01 -5.66
CA PRO A 8 -4.79 11.71 -5.80
C PRO A 8 -3.98 12.01 -4.53
N MET A 9 -4.63 12.49 -3.46
CA MET A 9 -4.01 12.83 -2.19
C MET A 9 -4.94 12.52 -1.01
N THR A 10 -4.37 12.42 0.19
CA THR A 10 -5.13 12.26 1.43
C THR A 10 -5.49 13.63 2.01
N TRP A 11 -6.73 13.78 2.47
CA TRP A 11 -7.17 14.94 3.24
C TRP A 11 -7.02 14.65 4.73
N TYR A 12 -6.18 15.45 5.39
CA TYR A 12 -5.80 15.29 6.79
C TYR A 12 -6.61 16.21 7.71
N PRO A 13 -6.86 15.82 8.97
CA PRO A 13 -7.39 16.73 9.97
C PRO A 13 -6.35 17.81 10.32
N GLN A 14 -6.81 18.95 10.84
CA GLN A 14 -5.93 20.09 11.14
C GLN A 14 -4.78 19.72 12.11
N GLU A 15 -5.06 18.85 13.08
CA GLU A 15 -4.09 18.36 14.07
C GLU A 15 -2.86 17.67 13.46
N TYR A 16 -2.96 17.18 12.22
CA TYR A 16 -1.84 16.57 11.49
C TYR A 16 -0.66 17.55 11.33
N LEU A 17 -0.95 18.85 11.19
CA LEU A 17 0.07 19.87 11.01
C LEU A 17 0.85 20.19 12.30
N ASN A 18 0.31 19.85 13.48
CA ASN A 18 0.94 20.16 14.77
C ASN A 18 2.30 19.47 14.93
N ASN A 19 2.43 18.27 14.39
CA ASN A 19 3.63 17.43 14.52
C ASN A 19 4.30 17.14 13.16
N LEU A 20 4.02 17.96 12.14
CA LEU A 20 4.54 17.76 10.78
C LEU A 20 5.18 19.04 10.22
N PRO A 21 6.44 19.36 10.61
CA PRO A 21 7.17 20.46 10.00
C PRO A 21 7.29 20.25 8.48
N MET A 22 6.93 21.27 7.69
CA MET A 22 6.98 21.18 6.23
C MET A 22 8.41 21.01 5.68
N THR A 23 9.42 21.33 6.48
CA THR A 23 10.85 21.15 6.20
C THR A 23 11.34 19.70 6.38
N THR A 24 10.63 18.88 7.15
CA THR A 24 11.04 17.50 7.43
C THR A 24 10.65 16.57 6.28
N MET A 25 11.64 16.06 5.55
CA MET A 25 11.43 15.19 4.38
C MET A 25 11.29 13.69 4.73
N ALA A 26 11.32 13.32 6.01
CA ALA A 26 11.08 11.95 6.43
C ALA A 26 9.67 11.51 6.04
N MET A 27 9.52 10.34 5.40
CA MET A 27 8.21 9.85 4.97
C MET A 27 7.55 8.94 6.01
N ARG A 28 8.34 8.14 6.73
CA ARG A 28 7.86 7.16 7.71
C ARG A 28 7.50 7.83 9.03
N SER A 29 6.51 7.29 9.73
CA SER A 29 6.18 7.70 11.10
C SER A 29 7.32 7.38 12.07
N GLY A 30 7.40 8.15 13.15
CA GLY A 30 8.41 8.03 14.20
C GLY A 30 7.96 8.69 15.50
N ALA A 31 8.85 8.76 16.49
CA ALA A 31 8.55 9.42 17.76
C ALA A 31 8.21 10.91 17.52
N GLY A 32 6.97 11.30 17.84
CA GLY A 32 6.50 12.68 17.62
C GLY A 32 6.31 13.06 16.15
N TYR A 33 6.33 12.10 15.21
CA TYR A 33 6.16 12.36 13.78
C TYR A 33 5.12 11.42 13.16
N PRO A 34 4.01 11.95 12.60
CA PRO A 34 2.88 11.12 12.18
C PRO A 34 3.12 10.33 10.88
N GLY A 35 4.17 10.65 10.12
CA GLY A 35 4.40 10.09 8.77
C GLY A 35 3.62 10.84 7.69
N ARG A 36 4.06 10.74 6.43
CA ARG A 36 3.46 11.43 5.27
C ARG A 36 2.74 10.46 4.35
N THR A 37 1.74 10.96 3.62
CA THR A 37 0.96 10.23 2.60
C THR A 37 0.12 9.08 3.16
N TYR A 38 -0.80 8.55 2.35
CA TYR A 38 -1.61 7.39 2.71
C TYR A 38 -0.79 6.15 3.09
N ARG A 39 0.46 6.06 2.63
CA ARG A 39 1.31 4.87 2.84
C ARG A 39 1.91 4.80 4.25
N PHE A 40 2.23 5.94 4.86
CA PHE A 40 2.98 5.98 6.11
C PHE A 40 2.26 6.69 7.24
N TYR A 41 1.24 7.49 6.94
CA TYR A 41 0.39 8.08 7.96
C TYR A 41 -0.52 7.03 8.58
N GLN A 42 -0.54 6.95 9.91
CA GLN A 42 -1.31 5.95 10.68
C GLN A 42 -2.44 6.56 11.50
N GLY A 43 -2.67 7.87 11.38
CA GLY A 43 -3.72 8.58 12.11
C GLY A 43 -5.05 8.68 11.35
N PRO A 44 -6.03 9.41 11.92
CA PRO A 44 -7.34 9.60 11.30
C PRO A 44 -7.27 10.48 10.04
N VAL A 45 -8.08 10.15 9.03
CA VAL A 45 -8.16 10.90 7.76
C VAL A 45 -9.58 11.38 7.53
N VAL A 46 -9.75 12.56 6.93
CA VAL A 46 -11.06 13.09 6.54
C VAL A 46 -11.52 12.41 5.25
N TYR A 47 -10.66 12.43 4.23
CA TYR A 47 -10.85 11.64 3.00
C TYR A 47 -9.54 10.94 2.62
N PRO A 48 -9.55 9.60 2.47
CA PRO A 48 -8.35 8.87 2.11
C PRO A 48 -7.96 9.08 0.64
N PHE A 49 -6.69 8.84 0.33
CA PHE A 49 -6.23 8.65 -1.04
C PHE A 49 -7.08 7.58 -1.75
N GLY A 50 -7.43 7.83 -3.01
CA GLY A 50 -8.26 6.92 -3.80
C GLY A 50 -9.76 7.00 -3.50
N HIS A 51 -10.19 7.83 -2.53
CA HIS A 51 -11.62 8.05 -2.29
C HIS A 51 -12.28 8.72 -3.50
N GLY A 52 -13.51 8.30 -3.82
CA GLY A 52 -14.32 8.95 -4.82
C GLY A 52 -15.63 8.22 -5.01
N LEU A 53 -16.67 8.96 -5.37
CA LEU A 53 -18.04 8.47 -5.53
C LEU A 53 -18.37 8.28 -7.01
N SER A 54 -19.41 7.48 -7.27
CA SER A 54 -20.03 7.35 -8.58
C SER A 54 -21.54 7.34 -8.41
N TYR A 55 -22.30 7.61 -9.46
CA TYR A 55 -23.76 7.53 -9.42
C TYR A 55 -24.31 6.09 -9.43
N THR A 56 -23.44 5.10 -9.51
CA THR A 56 -23.80 3.68 -9.47
C THR A 56 -22.92 2.93 -8.48
N HIS A 57 -23.37 1.74 -8.09
CA HIS A 57 -22.64 0.88 -7.16
C HIS A 57 -21.91 -0.23 -7.91
N PHE A 58 -20.65 -0.47 -7.54
CA PHE A 58 -19.84 -1.55 -8.10
C PHE A 58 -19.58 -2.61 -7.02
N THR A 59 -19.79 -3.87 -7.37
CA THR A 59 -19.44 -5.01 -6.53
C THR A 59 -18.23 -5.70 -7.12
N HIS A 60 -17.15 -5.81 -6.34
CA HIS A 60 -15.91 -6.46 -6.72
C HIS A 60 -15.81 -7.82 -6.05
N THR A 61 -15.57 -8.87 -6.83
CA THR A 61 -15.38 -10.24 -6.31
C THR A 61 -14.06 -10.82 -6.82
N ILE A 62 -13.35 -11.51 -5.94
CA ILE A 62 -12.15 -12.27 -6.33
C ILE A 62 -12.63 -13.62 -6.85
N VAL A 63 -12.47 -13.84 -8.15
CA VAL A 63 -12.87 -15.10 -8.80
C VAL A 63 -11.77 -16.14 -8.66
N GLN A 64 -10.51 -15.72 -8.82
CA GLN A 64 -9.37 -16.61 -8.73
C GLN A 64 -8.16 -15.85 -8.21
N ALA A 65 -7.58 -16.36 -7.13
CA ALA A 65 -6.30 -15.91 -6.62
C ALA A 65 -5.52 -17.13 -6.09
N PRO A 66 -4.20 -17.17 -6.26
CA PRO A 66 -3.38 -18.22 -5.66
C PRO A 66 -3.42 -18.11 -4.13
N MET A 67 -3.61 -19.23 -3.46
CA MET A 67 -3.61 -19.31 -2.00
C MET A 67 -2.20 -19.27 -1.42
N GLU A 68 -1.20 -19.68 -2.21
CA GLU A 68 0.20 -19.69 -1.84
C GLU A 68 1.04 -19.02 -2.92
N VAL A 69 2.07 -18.29 -2.50
CA VAL A 69 2.99 -17.58 -3.39
C VAL A 69 4.42 -17.98 -3.05
N VAL A 70 5.10 -18.61 -4.00
CA VAL A 70 6.50 -19.01 -3.85
C VAL A 70 7.39 -17.89 -4.37
N VAL A 71 8.21 -17.33 -3.50
CA VAL A 71 9.18 -16.30 -3.85
C VAL A 71 10.58 -16.93 -3.95
N PRO A 72 11.13 -17.17 -5.15
CA PRO A 72 12.48 -17.68 -5.29
C PRO A 72 13.50 -16.64 -4.82
N LEU A 73 14.37 -17.04 -3.90
CA LEU A 73 15.44 -16.19 -3.37
C LEU A 73 16.76 -16.59 -4.01
N ALA A 74 17.35 -15.70 -4.82
CA ALA A 74 18.66 -15.91 -5.43
C ALA A 74 19.73 -15.13 -4.65
N GLY A 75 20.41 -15.78 -3.70
CA GLY A 75 21.55 -15.23 -2.97
C GLY A 75 22.87 -15.85 -3.41
N HIS A 76 23.87 -15.04 -3.75
CA HIS A 76 25.21 -15.49 -4.16
C HIS A 76 26.09 -16.06 -3.02
N ARG A 77 25.61 -16.06 -1.77
CA ARG A 77 26.30 -16.68 -0.63
C ARG A 77 25.34 -17.62 0.09
N ARG A 78 25.77 -18.86 0.32
CA ARG A 78 25.08 -19.91 1.10
C ARG A 78 24.84 -19.55 2.58
N SER A 79 25.05 -18.31 3.01
CA SER A 79 24.89 -17.89 4.39
C SER A 79 23.46 -17.43 4.64
N ASN A 80 22.67 -18.34 5.23
CA ASN A 80 21.48 -18.15 6.06
C ASN A 80 20.60 -16.96 5.70
N ALA A 81 19.51 -17.22 4.97
CA ALA A 81 18.35 -16.36 5.02
C ALA A 81 17.84 -16.34 6.47
N SER A 82 18.30 -15.38 7.27
CA SER A 82 17.80 -15.20 8.63
C SER A 82 16.42 -14.55 8.52
N ALA A 83 15.38 -15.31 8.86
CA ALA A 83 14.06 -14.74 9.12
C ALA A 83 14.19 -13.82 10.33
N SER A 84 14.15 -12.51 10.11
CA SER A 84 14.07 -11.54 11.20
C SER A 84 12.60 -11.19 11.38
N GLY A 85 11.91 -11.97 12.22
CA GLY A 85 10.46 -11.85 12.41
C GLY A 85 9.68 -12.15 11.12
N LYS A 86 8.81 -11.20 10.70
CA LYS A 86 7.96 -11.31 9.49
C LYS A 86 8.67 -10.88 8.20
N ALA A 87 9.98 -10.65 8.22
CA ALA A 87 10.72 -10.15 7.06
C ALA A 87 11.87 -11.10 6.67
N ILE A 88 12.02 -11.28 5.35
CA ILE A 88 13.14 -12.01 4.75
C ILE A 88 14.14 -11.00 4.22
N ARG A 89 15.35 -10.96 4.80
CA ARG A 89 16.43 -10.09 4.31
C ARG A 89 17.05 -10.72 3.06
N VAL A 90 16.98 -9.99 1.95
CA VAL A 90 17.55 -10.40 0.66
C VAL A 90 18.58 -9.39 0.20
N THR A 91 19.73 -9.84 -0.29
CA THR A 91 20.76 -8.96 -0.89
C THR A 91 20.37 -8.48 -2.27
N HIS A 92 19.70 -9.35 -3.03
CA HIS A 92 19.14 -9.06 -4.35
C HIS A 92 17.89 -9.93 -4.56
N ALA A 93 16.79 -9.34 -5.01
CA ALA A 93 15.58 -10.07 -5.39
C ALA A 93 15.47 -10.08 -6.91
N ARG A 94 15.58 -11.27 -7.54
CA ARG A 94 15.25 -11.41 -8.97
C ARG A 94 13.76 -11.69 -9.09
N CYS A 95 12.95 -10.64 -9.25
CA CYS A 95 11.50 -10.75 -9.39
C CYS A 95 11.02 -11.03 -10.82
N GLY A 96 11.93 -11.23 -11.80
CA GLY A 96 11.58 -11.31 -13.22
C GLY A 96 10.66 -12.48 -13.63
N GLN A 97 10.49 -13.49 -12.77
CA GLN A 97 9.57 -14.62 -12.98
C GLN A 97 8.43 -14.66 -11.96
N LEU A 98 8.31 -13.64 -11.13
CA LEU A 98 7.36 -13.61 -10.02
C LEU A 98 6.10 -12.87 -10.48
N PHE A 99 5.20 -13.62 -11.10
CA PHE A 99 3.89 -13.13 -11.49
C PHE A 99 2.81 -13.70 -10.57
N LEU A 100 1.89 -12.83 -10.15
CA LEU A 100 0.73 -13.20 -9.37
C LEU A 100 -0.51 -12.86 -10.20
N SER A 101 -1.24 -13.87 -10.65
CA SER A 101 -2.50 -13.66 -11.35
C SER A 101 -3.64 -13.58 -10.34
N VAL A 102 -4.32 -12.44 -10.27
CA VAL A 102 -5.57 -12.28 -9.52
C VAL A 102 -6.65 -11.91 -10.53
N HIS A 103 -7.69 -12.74 -10.63
CA HIS A 103 -8.86 -12.46 -11.44
C HIS A 103 -9.92 -11.81 -10.56
N LEU A 104 -10.29 -10.58 -10.92
CA LEU A 104 -11.34 -9.81 -10.30
C LEU A 104 -12.52 -9.72 -11.27
N ASP A 105 -13.72 -10.01 -10.77
CA ASP A 105 -14.97 -9.71 -11.47
C ASP A 105 -15.58 -8.44 -10.88
N VAL A 106 -16.13 -7.60 -11.75
CA VAL A 106 -16.69 -6.30 -11.37
C VAL A 106 -18.06 -6.16 -12.00
N LYS A 107 -19.09 -6.13 -11.16
CA LYS A 107 -20.47 -5.96 -11.60
C LYS A 107 -20.97 -4.58 -11.22
N ASN A 108 -21.61 -3.92 -12.17
CA ASN A 108 -22.40 -2.73 -11.92
C ASN A 108 -23.78 -3.19 -11.44
N ALA A 109 -24.19 -2.73 -10.26
CA ALA A 109 -25.50 -3.03 -9.68
C ALA A 109 -26.56 -2.04 -10.19
#